data_AF-A0A2M4C4K9-F1
#
_entry.id   AF-A0A2M4C4K9-F1
#
_cell.length_a   1.000
_cell.length_b   1.000
_cell.length_c   1.000
_cell.angle_alpha   90.00
_cell.angle_beta   90.00
_cell.angle_gamma   90.00
#
_symmetry.space_group_name_H-M   'P 1'
#
loop_
_entity.id
_entity.type
_entity.pdbx_description
1 polymer ?
#
loop_
_entity_poly.entity_id
_entity_poly.type
_entity_poly.pdbx_seq_one_letter_code
_entity_poly.pdbx_strand_id
1 'polypeptide(L)'
;MKVVIALFSIVLMLLCTLSQGRNQTENYGCTPLETLTVTESCDYNCDGDCSVTVTNECICNYGYLRNRKTGLCVPADQCFPSIEPITFPCLKD
;
A
#
# COMPACT_ATOMS: atom_id res chain seq x y z
N MET A 1 -39.24 -17.04 -35.64
CA MET A 1 -38.20 -17.75 -34.85
C MET A 1 -36.79 -17.19 -35.06
N LYS A 2 -36.26 -17.12 -36.30
CA LYS A 2 -34.91 -16.58 -36.58
C LYS A 2 -34.64 -15.16 -36.05
N VAL A 3 -35.62 -14.26 -36.18
CA VAL A 3 -35.53 -12.86 -35.71
C VAL A 3 -35.52 -12.76 -34.18
N VAL A 4 -36.30 -13.58 -33.50
CA VAL A 4 -36.38 -13.59 -32.01
C VAL A 4 -35.04 -14.06 -31.42
N ILE A 5 -34.41 -15.05 -32.03
CA ILE A 5 -33.10 -15.56 -31.63
C ILE A 5 -32.02 -14.47 -31.83
N ALA A 6 -32.03 -13.78 -32.97
CA ALA A 6 -31.08 -12.71 -33.25
C ALA A 6 -31.18 -11.54 -32.25
N LEU A 7 -32.40 -11.15 -31.88
CA LEU A 7 -32.64 -10.09 -30.89
C LEU A 7 -32.14 -10.49 -29.50
N PHE A 8 -32.35 -11.75 -29.10
CA PHE A 8 -31.88 -12.27 -27.81
C PHE A 8 -30.34 -12.25 -27.72
N SER A 9 -29.65 -12.62 -28.80
CA SER A 9 -28.19 -12.60 -28.87
C SER A 9 -27.61 -11.19 -28.78
N ILE A 10 -28.27 -10.20 -29.40
CA ILE A 10 -27.85 -8.79 -29.35
C ILE A 10 -28.00 -8.25 -27.92
N VAL A 11 -29.11 -8.53 -27.26
CA VAL A 11 -29.37 -8.11 -25.87
C VAL A 11 -28.34 -8.73 -24.91
N LEU A 12 -27.99 -10.01 -25.10
CA LEU A 12 -26.99 -10.68 -24.28
C LEU A 12 -25.59 -10.06 -24.46
N MET A 13 -25.20 -9.69 -25.68
CA MET A 13 -23.92 -9.01 -25.92
C MET A 13 -23.88 -7.60 -25.31
N LEU A 14 -24.99 -6.85 -25.34
CA LEU A 14 -25.13 -5.54 -24.68
C LEU A 14 -25.05 -5.63 -23.15
N LEU A 15 -25.60 -6.68 -22.54
CA LEU A 15 -25.50 -6.90 -21.09
C LEU A 15 -24.07 -7.25 -20.66
N CYS A 16 -23.32 -7.98 -21.49
CA CYS A 16 -21.92 -8.29 -21.21
C CYS A 16 -21.02 -7.04 -21.19
N THR A 17 -21.30 -6.03 -22.02
CA THR A 17 -20.47 -4.80 -22.05
C THR A 17 -20.77 -3.85 -20.89
N LEU A 18 -22.00 -3.80 -20.36
CA LEU A 18 -22.32 -3.00 -19.17
C LEU A 18 -21.62 -3.51 -17.89
N SER A 19 -21.29 -4.80 -17.81
CA SER A 19 -20.58 -5.37 -16.65
C SER A 19 -19.11 -4.93 -16.52
N GLN A 20 -18.56 -4.29 -17.55
CA GLN A 20 -17.15 -3.89 -17.60
C GLN A 20 -16.89 -2.45 -17.15
N GLY A 21 -17.92 -1.74 -16.66
CA GLY A 21 -17.78 -0.47 -15.96
C GLY A 21 -17.10 -0.64 -14.60
N ARG A 22 -15.87 -1.18 -14.57
CA ARG A 22 -15.00 -1.08 -13.40
C ARG A 22 -14.62 0.38 -13.27
N ASN A 23 -15.07 1.00 -12.19
CA ASN A 23 -14.53 2.22 -11.64
C ASN A 23 -13.02 2.00 -11.43
N GLN A 24 -12.20 2.34 -12.44
CA GLN A 24 -10.76 2.38 -12.30
C GLN A 24 -10.43 3.66 -11.55
N THR A 25 -10.55 3.61 -10.23
CA THR A 25 -9.65 4.40 -9.41
C THR A 25 -8.26 3.88 -9.75
N GLU A 26 -7.37 4.73 -10.27
CA GLU A 26 -5.96 4.38 -10.47
C GLU A 26 -5.42 3.80 -9.16
N ASN A 27 -5.29 2.48 -9.11
CA ASN A 27 -4.74 1.80 -7.96
C ASN A 27 -3.23 1.82 -8.14
N TYR A 28 -2.56 2.78 -7.50
CA TYR A 28 -1.10 2.83 -7.44
C TYR A 28 -0.48 1.66 -6.64
N GLY A 29 -1.26 0.63 -6.27
CA GLY A 29 -0.77 -0.58 -5.63
C GLY A 29 -0.40 -0.38 -4.15
N CYS A 30 -0.73 0.77 -3.55
CA CYS A 30 -0.46 1.03 -2.15
C CYS A 30 -1.21 0.03 -1.26
N THR A 31 -0.56 -0.37 -0.17
CA THR A 31 -1.20 -1.22 0.84
C THR A 31 -2.23 -0.42 1.66
N PRO A 32 -3.12 -1.08 2.43
CA PRO A 32 -4.16 -0.37 3.20
C PRO A 32 -3.64 0.64 4.25
N LEU A 33 -2.37 0.55 4.63
CA LEU A 33 -1.73 1.44 5.61
C LEU A 33 -0.87 2.53 4.95
N GLU A 34 -1.01 2.68 3.63
CA GLU A 34 -0.27 3.63 2.83
C GLU A 34 -1.21 4.54 2.04
N THR A 35 -0.71 5.71 1.70
CA THR A 35 -1.36 6.67 0.80
C THR A 35 -0.37 7.10 -0.27
N LEU A 36 -0.84 7.23 -1.50
CA LEU A 36 -0.05 7.78 -2.60
C LEU A 36 0.22 9.27 -2.37
N THR A 37 1.48 9.68 -2.52
CA THR A 37 1.86 11.09 -2.53
C THR A 37 1.68 11.68 -3.92
N VAL A 38 1.01 12.83 -4.02
CA VAL A 38 0.92 13.60 -5.28
C VAL A 38 1.88 14.80 -5.30
N THR A 39 2.56 15.05 -4.18
CA THR A 39 3.57 16.08 -3.97
C THR A 39 4.75 15.50 -3.19
N GLU A 40 5.90 16.18 -3.22
CA GLU A 40 7.05 15.82 -2.37
C GLU A 40 6.63 15.70 -0.91
N SER A 41 6.73 14.49 -0.38
CA SER A 41 6.33 14.16 0.98
C SER A 41 7.35 13.21 1.58
N CYS A 42 7.42 13.21 2.90
CA CYS A 42 8.35 12.33 3.60
C CYS A 42 7.66 11.06 4.09
N ASP A 43 8.35 9.93 3.92
CA ASP A 43 7.98 8.64 4.48
C ASP A 43 8.82 8.33 5.72
N TYR A 44 8.33 8.74 6.89
CA TYR A 44 9.06 8.50 8.14
C TYR A 44 9.19 7.01 8.43
N ASN A 45 10.38 6.59 8.83
CA ASN A 45 10.64 5.22 9.28
C ASN A 45 10.76 5.13 10.80
N CYS A 46 10.85 3.89 11.31
CA CYS A 46 10.98 3.62 12.74
C CYS A 46 12.25 4.19 13.41
N ASP A 47 13.26 4.63 12.64
CA ASP A 47 14.43 5.33 13.20
C ASP A 47 14.17 6.85 13.34
N GLY A 48 12.97 7.31 13.01
CA GLY A 48 12.62 8.74 12.93
C GLY A 48 13.25 9.47 11.75
N ASP A 49 13.88 8.73 10.81
CA ASP A 49 14.57 9.32 9.68
C ASP A 49 13.60 9.66 8.53
N CYS A 50 13.83 10.82 7.93
CA CYS A 50 13.01 11.48 6.92
C CYS A 50 13.91 12.20 5.89
N SER A 51 15.17 11.76 5.76
CA SER A 51 16.17 12.45 4.94
C SER A 51 15.88 12.44 3.43
N VAL A 52 14.90 11.66 2.98
CA VAL A 52 14.51 11.54 1.57
C VAL A 52 13.01 11.83 1.44
N THR A 53 12.66 12.77 0.56
CA THR A 53 11.29 13.02 0.14
C THR A 53 10.98 12.25 -1.14
N VAL A 54 9.74 11.80 -1.27
CA VAL A 54 9.25 11.01 -2.39
C VAL A 54 8.00 11.65 -3.00
N THR A 55 7.83 11.51 -4.31
CA THR A 55 6.67 12.02 -5.07
C THR A 55 6.13 10.92 -5.97
N ASN A 56 4.81 10.77 -6.04
CA ASN A 56 4.15 9.67 -6.75
C ASN A 56 4.51 8.28 -6.21
N GLU A 57 4.78 8.20 -4.89
CA GLU A 57 5.08 6.95 -4.19
C GLU A 57 4.12 6.73 -3.03
N CYS A 58 3.97 5.47 -2.60
CA CYS A 58 3.16 5.11 -1.44
C CYS A 58 3.94 5.36 -0.15
N ILE A 59 3.42 6.21 0.72
CA ILE A 59 4.00 6.49 2.03
C ILE A 59 3.10 6.01 3.15
N CYS A 60 3.65 5.77 4.33
CA CYS A 60 2.85 5.38 5.48
C CYS A 60 1.83 6.45 5.86
N ASN A 61 0.62 6.01 6.20
CA ASN A 61 -0.43 6.88 6.72
C ASN A 61 0.01 7.57 8.02
N TYR A 62 -0.61 8.71 8.33
CA TYR A 62 -0.36 9.40 9.60
C TYR A 62 -0.53 8.47 10.81
N GLY A 63 0.46 8.48 11.73
CA GLY A 63 0.50 7.60 12.90
C GLY A 63 1.19 6.25 12.65
N TYR A 64 1.57 5.95 11.40
CA TYR A 64 2.35 4.78 11.02
C TYR A 64 3.74 5.20 10.56
N LEU A 65 4.73 4.34 10.80
CA LEU A 65 6.12 4.51 10.41
C LEU A 65 6.60 3.27 9.67
N ARG A 66 7.47 3.45 8.67
CA ARG A 66 8.01 2.31 7.92
C ARG A 66 9.06 1.57 8.73
N ASN A 67 8.85 0.28 8.95
CA ASN A 67 9.85 -0.59 9.53
C ASN A 67 10.86 -1.00 8.44
N ARG A 68 12.10 -0.48 8.50
CA ARG A 68 13.13 -0.75 7.49
C ARG A 68 13.55 -2.22 7.35
N LYS A 69 13.31 -3.05 8.37
CA LYS A 69 13.63 -4.49 8.32
C LYS A 69 12.60 -5.26 7.49
N THR A 70 11.33 -4.86 7.54
CA THR A 70 10.22 -5.58 6.87
C THR A 70 9.69 -4.85 5.65
N GLY A 71 9.94 -3.56 5.53
CA GLY A 71 9.36 -2.66 4.51
C GLY A 71 7.92 -2.24 4.82
N LEU A 72 7.29 -2.73 5.90
CA LEU A 72 5.89 -2.50 6.22
C LEU A 72 5.68 -1.25 7.08
N CYS A 73 4.56 -0.57 6.87
CA CYS A 73 4.08 0.47 7.78
C CYS A 73 3.50 -0.17 9.05
N VAL A 74 4.05 0.21 10.19
CA VAL A 74 3.61 -0.24 11.52
C VAL A 74 3.18 0.96 12.36
N PRO A 75 2.27 0.81 13.33
CA PRO A 75 1.97 1.86 14.29
C PRO A 75 3.25 2.41 14.94
N ALA A 76 3.35 3.72 15.14
CA ALA A 76 4.56 4.34 15.64
C ALA A 76 5.03 3.79 17.01
N ASP A 77 4.08 3.36 17.85
CA ASP A 77 4.34 2.71 19.15
C ASP A 77 4.87 1.26 19.03
N GLN A 78 4.81 0.67 17.84
CA GLN A 78 5.37 -0.65 17.52
C GLN A 78 6.74 -0.55 16.83
N CYS A 79 7.29 0.65 16.69
CA CYS A 79 8.69 0.83 16.34
C CYS A 79 9.55 0.49 17.57
N PHE A 80 9.80 -0.80 17.76
CA PHE A 80 10.75 -1.25 18.76
C PHE A 80 12.16 -0.94 18.27
N PRO A 81 12.98 -0.19 19.03
CA PRO A 81 14.41 -0.15 18.75
C PRO A 81 14.91 -1.59 18.76
N SER A 82 15.88 -1.89 17.89
CA SER A 82 16.64 -3.13 17.99
C SER A 82 17.11 -3.23 19.44
N ILE A 83 16.63 -4.20 20.21
CA ILE A 83 17.13 -4.45 21.56
C ILE A 83 18.63 -4.57 21.40
N GLU A 84 19.39 -3.60 21.92
CA GLU A 84 20.84 -3.70 21.93
C GLU A 84 21.17 -5.02 22.65
N PRO A 85 21.99 -5.89 22.05
CA PRO A 85 22.36 -7.13 22.72
C PRO A 85 22.95 -6.77 24.08
N ILE A 86 22.36 -7.34 25.13
CA ILE A 86 22.78 -7.13 26.51
C ILE A 86 24.23 -7.58 26.59
N THR A 87 25.16 -6.64 26.67
CA THR A 87 26.58 -6.94 26.86
C THR A 87 26.79 -7.16 28.34
N PHE A 88 27.11 -8.40 28.72
CA PHE A 88 27.53 -8.72 30.08
C PHE A 88 29.06 -8.67 30.13
N PRO A 89 29.68 -7.55 30.56
CA PRO A 89 31.14 -7.42 30.59
C PRO A 89 31.82 -8.41 31.53
N CYS A 90 31.07 -9.05 32.44
CA CYS A 90 31.55 -10.05 33.39
C CYS A 90 31.52 -11.50 32.88
N LEU A 91 31.02 -11.77 31.67
CA LEU A 91 30.94 -13.11 31.06
C LEU A 91 32.06 -13.36 30.02
N LYS A 92 33.15 -12.57 30.06
CA LYS A 92 34.36 -12.87 29.28
C LYS A 92 35.16 -13.94 30.02
N ASP A 93 35.30 -15.11 29.39
CA ASP A 93 36.22 -16.19 29.78
C ASP A 93 37.67 -15.70 29.86
#